data_AF-A0A534MFV3-F1
#
_entry.id   AF-A0A534MFV3-F1
#
_cell.length_a   1.000
_cell.length_b   1.000
_cell.length_c   1.000
_cell.angle_alpha   90.00
_cell.angle_beta   90.00
_cell.angle_gamma   90.00
#
_symmetry.space_group_name_H-M   'P 1'
#
loop_
_entity.id
_entity.type
_entity.pdbx_description
1 polymer ?
#
loop_
_entity_poly.entity_id
_entity_poly.type
_entity_poly.pdbx_seq_one_letter_code
_entity_poly.pdbx_strand_id
1 'polypeptide(L)' 'PIAMILAVQMMLDWLGRRKKDKALRDAAVAVEAAVERHLREGKALTYDLGGKARCSEVGSAIAASIQPIAKGRP' A
#
# COMPACT_ATOMS: atom_id res chain seq x y z
N PRO A 1 2.19 -11.23 0.45
CA PRO A 1 2.88 -9.92 0.28
C PRO A 1 2.31 -8.77 1.13
N ILE A 2 1.03 -8.81 1.50
CA ILE A 2 0.34 -7.69 2.17
C ILE A 2 1.04 -7.25 3.46
N ALA A 3 1.43 -8.17 4.33
CA ALA A 3 2.12 -7.83 5.58
C ALA A 3 3.42 -7.03 5.36
N MET A 4 4.24 -7.41 4.37
CA MET A 4 5.47 -6.70 4.04
C MET A 4 5.19 -5.30 3.48
N ILE A 5 4.14 -5.15 2.66
CA ILE A 5 3.71 -3.84 2.13
C ILE A 5 3.26 -2.91 3.26
N LEU A 6 2.47 -3.43 4.21
CA LEU A 6 2.02 -2.65 5.38
C LEU A 6 3.18 -2.31 6.32
N ALA A 7 4.17 -3.19 6.47
CA ALA A 7 5.39 -2.85 7.24
C ALA A 7 6.13 -1.64 6.63
N VAL A 8 6.23 -1.56 5.29
CA VAL A 8 6.79 -0.39 4.61
C VAL A 8 5.90 0.84 4.80
N GLN A 9 4.58 0.70 4.71
CA GLN A 9 3.63 1.78 4.98
C GLN A 9 3.84 2.38 6.39
N MET A 10 3.93 1.54 7.42
CA MET A 10 4.17 1.97 8.79
C MET A 10 5.52 2.69 8.94
N MET A 11 6.56 2.19 8.25
CA MET A 11 7.86 2.85 8.21
C MET A 11 7.82 4.24 7.56
N LEU A 12 7.06 4.39 6.47
CA LEU A 12 6.86 5.69 5.80
C LEU A 12 6.13 6.68 6.72
N ASP A 13 5.05 6.25 7.39
CA ASP A 13 4.32 7.11 8.34
C ASP A 13 5.23 7.53 9.50
N TRP A 14 5.93 6.58 10.11
CA TRP A 14 6.86 6.87 11.21
C TRP A 14 7.97 7.85 10.78
N LEU A 15 8.58 7.61 9.63
CA LEU A 15 9.65 8.48 9.12
C LEU A 15 9.11 9.88 8.78
N GLY A 16 7.93 9.95 8.17
CA GLY A 16 7.23 11.19 7.86
C GLY A 16 6.90 12.01 9.09
N ARG A 17 6.41 11.37 10.17
CA ARG A 17 6.20 12.04 11.47
C ARG A 17 7.51 12.52 12.07
N ARG A 18 8.55 11.67 12.09
CA ARG A 18 9.86 12.00 12.67
C ARG A 18 10.55 13.17 11.95
N LYS A 19 10.39 13.27 10.62
CA LYS A 19 10.99 14.31 9.79
C LYS A 19 10.07 15.50 9.49
N LYS A 20 8.81 15.47 9.96
CA LYS A 20 7.75 16.42 9.57
C LYS A 20 7.56 16.50 8.04
N ASP A 21 7.80 15.40 7.35
CA ASP A 21 7.70 15.29 5.90
C ASP A 21 6.27 14.89 5.51
N LYS A 22 5.57 15.77 4.78
CA LYS A 22 4.20 15.49 4.32
C LYS A 22 4.18 14.44 3.21
N ALA A 23 5.14 14.42 2.30
CA ALA A 23 5.17 13.49 1.18
C ALA A 23 5.29 12.03 1.66
N LEU A 24 6.09 11.78 2.69
CA LEU A 24 6.19 10.45 3.30
C LEU A 24 4.88 10.01 3.96
N ARG A 25 4.17 10.91 4.64
CA ARG A 25 2.86 10.61 5.24
C ARG A 25 1.79 10.37 4.19
N ASP A 26 1.76 11.19 3.14
CA ASP A 26 0.82 11.01 2.02
C ASP A 26 1.08 9.67 1.30
N ALA A 27 2.34 9.27 1.15
CA ALA A 27 2.70 7.96 0.60
C ALA A 27 2.23 6.81 1.49
N ALA A 28 2.37 6.92 2.82
CA ALA A 28 1.86 5.92 3.74
C ALA A 28 0.34 5.75 3.61
N VAL A 29 -0.41 6.86 3.56
CA VAL A 29 -1.87 6.84 3.36
C VAL A 29 -2.25 6.19 2.02
N ALA A 30 -1.53 6.54 0.95
CA ALA A 30 -1.80 5.97 -0.38
C ALA A 30 -1.58 4.46 -0.43
N VAL A 31 -0.51 3.96 0.22
CA VAL A 31 -0.24 2.52 0.29
C VAL A 31 -1.32 1.78 1.09
N GLU A 32 -1.70 2.31 2.25
CA GLU A 32 -2.75 1.72 3.09
C GLU A 32 -4.09 1.62 2.33
N ALA A 33 -4.51 2.72 1.70
CA ALA A 33 -5.74 2.77 0.90
C ALA A 33 -5.70 1.79 -0.29
N ALA A 34 -4.54 1.59 -0.91
CA ALA A 34 -4.40 0.63 -2.00
C ALA A 34 -4.57 -0.82 -1.54
N VAL A 35 -4.04 -1.21 -0.37
CA VAL A 35 -4.29 -2.58 0.14
C VAL A 35 -5.73 -2.73 0.62
N GLU A 36 -6.32 -1.71 1.25
CA GLU A 36 -7.73 -1.73 1.65
C GLU A 36 -8.64 -1.95 0.44
N ARG A 37 -8.44 -1.18 -0.63
CA ARG A 37 -9.19 -1.32 -1.88
C ARG A 37 -9.02 -2.71 -2.49
N HIS A 38 -7.79 -3.19 -2.58
CA HIS A 38 -7.50 -4.53 -3.11
C HIS A 38 -8.23 -5.64 -2.33
N LEU A 39 -8.20 -5.57 -0.99
CA LEU A 39 -8.90 -6.51 -0.13
C LEU A 39 -10.42 -6.42 -0.28
N ARG A 40 -10.97 -5.20 -0.40
CA ARG A 40 -12.40 -4.95 -0.63
C ARG A 40 -12.87 -5.50 -1.98
N GLU A 41 -12.04 -5.42 -3.02
CA GLU A 41 -12.34 -5.99 -4.34
C GLU A 41 -12.28 -7.52 -4.34
N GLY A 42 -11.39 -8.13 -3.55
CA GLY A 42 -11.33 -9.58 -3.32
C GLY A 42 -10.96 -10.44 -4.54
N LYS A 43 -10.51 -9.84 -5.65
CA LYS A 43 -10.29 -10.55 -6.93
C LYS A 43 -8.97 -11.32 -7.03
N ALA A 44 -7.90 -10.80 -6.45
CA ALA A 44 -6.55 -11.38 -6.56
C ALA A 44 -5.96 -11.62 -5.18
N LEU A 45 -6.47 -12.63 -4.47
CA LEU A 45 -6.05 -12.98 -3.12
C LEU A 45 -5.10 -14.18 -3.11
N THR A 46 -4.17 -14.21 -2.16
CA THR A 46 -3.35 -15.39 -1.87
C THR A 46 -4.17 -16.48 -1.18
N TYR A 47 -3.64 -17.70 -1.13
CA TYR A 47 -4.37 -18.87 -0.62
C TYR A 47 -4.79 -18.74 0.85
N ASP A 48 -3.99 -18.07 1.68
CA ASP A 48 -4.27 -17.80 3.08
C ASP A 48 -5.47 -16.86 3.28
N LEU A 49 -5.84 -16.10 2.24
CA LEU A 49 -7.02 -15.23 2.20
C LEU A 49 -8.14 -15.82 1.33
N GLY A 50 -8.09 -17.13 1.04
CA GLY A 50 -9.12 -17.84 0.27
C GLY A 50 -9.02 -17.72 -1.25
N GLY A 51 -7.92 -17.18 -1.78
CA GLY A 51 -7.69 -17.04 -3.22
C GLY A 51 -6.72 -18.07 -3.81
N LYS A 52 -6.26 -17.80 -5.04
CA LYS A 52 -5.29 -18.63 -5.77
C LYS A 52 -4.16 -17.82 -6.41
N ALA A 53 -4.15 -16.51 -6.19
CA ALA A 53 -3.16 -15.63 -6.77
C ALA A 53 -1.77 -15.86 -6.14
N ARG A 54 -0.74 -15.74 -6.97
CA ARG A 54 0.65 -15.75 -6.55
C ARG A 54 0.98 -14.46 -5.80
N CYS A 55 2.02 -14.53 -4.98
CA CYS A 55 2.53 -13.38 -4.24
C CYS A 55 2.83 -12.17 -5.16
N SER A 56 3.43 -12.41 -6.34
CA SER A 56 3.72 -11.36 -7.31
C SER A 56 2.47 -10.72 -7.92
N GLU A 57 1.43 -11.51 -8.19
CA GLU A 57 0.17 -11.02 -8.77
C GLU A 57 -0.56 -10.10 -7.80
N VAL A 58 -0.61 -10.49 -6.51
CA VAL A 58 -1.17 -9.65 -5.44
C VAL A 58 -0.36 -8.36 -5.29
N GLY A 59 0.98 -8.43 -5.32
CA GLY A 59 1.84 -7.25 -5.26
C GLY A 59 1.57 -6.27 -6.41
N SER A 60 1.49 -6.78 -7.65
CA SER A 60 1.17 -5.98 -8.84
C SER A 60 -0.24 -5.38 -8.76
N ALA A 61 -1.23 -6.13 -8.28
CA ALA A 61 -2.61 -5.64 -8.15
C ALA A 61 -2.73 -4.49 -7.14
N ILE A 62 -2.01 -4.59 -6.01
CA ILE A 62 -1.96 -3.52 -5.00
C ILE A 62 -1.24 -2.29 -5.57
N ALA A 63 -0.10 -2.47 -6.24
CA ALA A 63 0.65 -1.37 -6.85
C ALA A 63 -0.19 -0.62 -7.89
N ALA A 64 -0.97 -1.34 -8.72
CA ALA A 64 -1.90 -0.75 -9.69
C ALA A 64 -3.09 -0.02 -9.03
N SER A 65 -3.37 -0.28 -7.76
CA SER A 65 -4.46 0.37 -7.00
C SER A 65 -4.04 1.68 -6.33
N ILE A 66 -2.74 2.03 -6.37
CA ILE A 66 -2.21 3.28 -5.82
C ILE A 66 -2.77 4.47 -6.58
N GLN A 67 -3.43 5.38 -5.85
CA GLN A 67 -3.90 6.64 -6.39
C GLN A 67 -2.74 7.66 -6.49
N PRO A 68 -2.81 8.60 -7.45
CA PRO A 68 -1.83 9.68 -7.55
C PRO A 68 -1.73 10.45 -6.24
N ILE A 69 -0.53 10.50 -5.66
CA ILE A 69 -0.25 11.37 -4.52
C ILE A 69 -0.09 12.79 -5.07
N ALA A 70 -0.84 13.76 -4.51
CA ALA A 70 -0.67 15.15 -4.87
C ALA A 70 0.79 15.55 -4.67
N LYS A 71 1.48 15.93 -5.76
CA LYS A 71 2.86 16.40 -5.68
C LYS A 71 2.89 17.70 -4.87
N GLY A 72 3.35 17.62 -3.62
CA GLY A 72 3.94 18.78 -2.95
C GLY A 72 5.14 19.22 -3.79
N ARG A 73 5.06 20.43 -4.36
CA ARG A 73 6.14 21.05 -5.13
C ARG A 73 6.84 22.07 -4.21
N PRO A 74 8.10 22.40 -4.54
CA PRO A 74 9.31 21.96 -3.83
C PRO A 74 9.44 22.46 -2.38
#